data_AF-A0A947AA03-F1
#
_entry.id   AF-A0A947AA03-F1
#
_cell.length_a   1.000
_cell.length_b   1.000
_cell.length_c   1.000
_cell.angle_alpha   90.00
_cell.angle_beta   90.00
_cell.angle_gamma   90.00
#
_symmetry.space_group_name_H-M   'P 1'
#
loop_
_entity.id
_entity.type
_entity.pdbx_description
1 polymer ?
#
loop_
_entity_poly.entity_id
_entity_poly.type
_entity_poly.pdbx_seq_one_letter_code
_entity_poly.pdbx_strand_id
1 'polypeptide(L)' 'MNALRNKVQLIGHLGQDPEIINLDSGKMLAKFSIATNEVYRDANG' A
#
# COMPACT_ATOMS: atom_id res chain seq x y z
N MET A 1 -3.20 -24.09 16.96
CA MET A 1 -2.84 -23.78 15.57
C MET A 1 -3.28 -22.35 15.31
N ASN A 2 -2.38 -21.37 15.47
CA ASN A 2 -2.73 -19.94 15.38
C ASN A 2 -2.86 -19.54 13.91
N ALA A 3 -4.10 -19.47 13.41
CA ALA A 3 -4.39 -18.95 12.08
C ALA A 3 -4.37 -17.42 12.11
N LEU A 4 -3.18 -16.84 12.26
CA LEU A 4 -3.03 -15.38 12.16
C LEU A 4 -3.31 -14.97 10.70
N ARG A 5 -4.35 -14.16 10.50
CA ARG A 5 -4.71 -13.61 9.19
C ARG A 5 -4.34 -12.13 9.14
N ASN A 6 -3.37 -11.79 8.31
CA ASN A 6 -3.03 -10.40 7.98
C ASN A 6 -3.60 -10.07 6.59
N LYS A 7 -4.53 -9.11 6.51
CA LYS A 7 -5.13 -8.61 5.26
C LYS A 7 -5.23 -7.09 5.36
N VAL A 8 -4.77 -6.40 4.32
CA VAL A 8 -4.87 -4.95 4.19
C VAL A 8 -5.58 -4.62 2.87
N GLN A 9 -6.44 -3.60 2.89
CA GLN A 9 -7.11 -3.06 1.70
C GLN A 9 -7.00 -1.54 1.76
N LEU A 10 -6.42 -0.94 0.71
CA LEU A 10 -6.20 0.50 0.60
C LEU A 10 -6.83 0.98 -0.71
N ILE A 11 -7.49 2.14 -0.68
CA ILE A 11 -8.00 2.85 -1.85
C ILE A 11 -7.50 4.29 -1.73
N GLY A 12 -6.89 4.81 -2.79
CA GLY A 12 -6.30 6.13 -2.79
C GLY A 12 -5.72 6.51 -4.14
N HIS A 13 -4.90 7.55 -4.15
CA HIS A 13 -4.29 8.10 -5.36
C HIS A 13 -2.82 7.69 -5.47
N LEU A 14 -2.33 7.41 -6.68
CA LEU A 14 -0.91 7.17 -6.90
C LEU A 14 -0.13 8.47 -6.67
N GLY A 15 0.94 8.41 -5.88
CA GLY A 15 1.78 9.56 -5.62
C GLY A 15 2.79 9.85 -6.74
N GLN A 16 3.15 8.84 -7.51
CA GLN A 16 4.05 8.91 -8.66
C GLN A 16 3.79 7.69 -9.57
N ASP A 17 4.36 7.71 -10.77
CA ASP A 17 4.29 6.58 -11.68
C ASP A 17 4.97 5.34 -11.06
N PRO A 18 4.36 4.13 -11.17
CA PRO A 18 4.95 2.92 -10.63
C PRO A 18 6.32 2.61 -11.24
N GLU A 19 7.28 2.27 -10.39
CA GLU A 19 8.61 1.82 -10.78
C GLU A 19 8.63 0.30 -10.94
N ILE A 20 9.19 -0.19 -12.05
CA ILE A 20 9.39 -1.62 -12.29
C ILE A 20 10.88 -1.93 -12.19
N ILE A 21 11.25 -2.77 -11.23
CA ILE A 21 12.62 -3.22 -10.99
C ILE A 21 12.72 -4.69 -11.37
N ASN A 22 13.54 -4.98 -12.38
CA ASN A 22 13.91 -6.34 -12.73
C ASN A 22 15.04 -6.78 -11.81
N LEU A 23 14.77 -7.77 -10.96
CA LEU A 23 15.78 -8.35 -10.07
C LEU A 23 16.63 -9.35 -10.85
N ASP A 24 17.91 -9.46 -10.51
CA ASP A 24 18.87 -10.36 -11.16
C ASP A 24 18.46 -11.85 -11.13
N SER A 25 17.57 -12.21 -10.20
CA SER A 25 16.95 -13.54 -10.11
C SER A 25 15.87 -13.81 -11.17
N GLY A 26 15.62 -12.89 -12.10
CA GLY A 26 14.57 -12.97 -13.13
C GLY A 26 13.17 -12.60 -12.63
N LYS A 27 13.06 -12.11 -11.39
CA LYS A 27 11.78 -11.67 -10.80
C LYS A 27 11.56 -10.19 -11.04
N MET A 28 10.30 -9.81 -11.27
CA MET A 28 9.91 -8.41 -11.41
C MET A 28 9.31 -7.89 -10.10
N LEU A 29 9.76 -6.73 -9.64
CA LEU A 29 9.21 -5.99 -8.52
C LEU A 29 8.55 -4.72 -9.04
N ALA A 30 7.28 -4.50 -8.69
CA ALA A 30 6.61 -3.22 -8.92
C ALA A 30 6.54 -2.45 -7.61
N LYS A 31 6.96 -1.18 -7.62
CA LYS A 31 6.93 -0.29 -6.45
C LYS A 31 6.12 0.96 -6.79
N PHE A 32 5.13 1.25 -5.98
CA PHE A 32 4.32 2.46 -6.10
C PHE A 32 3.88 2.94 -4.71
N SER A 33 3.64 4.24 -4.58
CA SER A 33 3.10 4.83 -3.36
C SER A 33 1.64 5.22 -3.58
N ILE A 34 0.78 4.93 -2.58
CA ILE A 34 -0.62 5.34 -2.57
C ILE A 34 -0.80 6.37 -1.45
N ALA A 35 -1.31 7.55 -1.79
CA ALA A 35 -1.80 8.54 -0.85
C ALA A 35 -3.23 8.15 -0.43
N THR A 36 -3.41 7.88 0.86
CA THR A 36 -4.72 7.63 1.49
C THR A 36 -5.01 8.74 2.49
N ASN A 37 -6.23 9.27 2.47
CA ASN A 37 -6.68 10.24 3.46
C ASN A 37 -7.63 9.54 4.44
N GLU A 38 -7.46 9.78 5.72
CA GLU A 38 -8.41 9.39 6.75
C GLU A 38 -9.09 10.66 7.27
N VAL A 39 -10.43 10.67 7.24
CA VAL A 39 -11.21 11.75 7.83
C VAL A 39 -11.83 11.18 9.09
N TYR A 40 -11.34 11.65 10.23
CA TYR A 40 -11.82 11.28 11.55
C TYR A 40 -12.22 12.58 12.28
N ARG A 41 -13.33 12.53 13.01
CA ARG A 41 -13.74 13.60 13.93
C ARG A 41 -13.24 13.26 15.31
N ASP A 42 -12.44 14.15 15.88
CA ASP A 42 -12.03 14.02 17.27
C ASP A 42 -13.18 14.38 18.23
N ALA A 43 -12.97 14.14 19.52
CA ALA A 43 -13.99 14.36 20.54
C ALA A 43 -14.39 15.85 20.68
N ASN A 44 -13.61 16.76 20.10
CA ASN A 44 -13.80 18.21 20.20
C ASN A 44 -14.37 18.84 18.91
N GLY A 45 -14.55 18.07 17.83
CA GLY A 45 -15.25 18.47 16.61
C GLY A 45 -14.35 18.67 15.42
#